data_AF-A0AAV4CNL1-F1
#
_entry.id   AF-A0AAV4CNL1-F1
#
_cell.length_a   1.000
_cell.length_b   1.000
_cell.length_c   1.000
_cell.angle_alpha   90.00
_cell.angle_beta   90.00
_cell.angle_gamma   90.00
#
_symmetry.space_group_name_H-M   'P 1'
#
loop_
_entity.id
_entity.type
_entity.pdbx_description
1 polymer ?
#
loop_
_entity_poly.entity_id
_entity_poly.type
_entity_poly.pdbx_seq_one_letter_code
_entity_poly.pdbx_strand_id
1 'polypeptide(L)'
;MPFTTNIGTPQGDSLSPVLFIVYLEHALRDIRPVQNDKQEPVPAEIIYADDIDLIGKKDADVNSIEKTLKTHCLKVNVDKTEHTSVRKDSEDWKTTKKVGSLLGSKEDIEHRKHLSKKQKSNCTTP
;
A
#
# COMPACT_ATOMS: atom_id res chain seq x y z
N MET A 1 -19.29 -12.32 28.10
CA MET A 1 -20.04 -11.85 26.92
C MET A 1 -19.04 -11.58 25.80
N PRO A 2 -19.27 -12.00 24.56
CA PRO A 2 -18.37 -11.67 23.46
C PRO A 2 -18.38 -10.15 23.23
N PHE A 3 -17.21 -9.57 23.00
CA PHE A 3 -17.07 -8.14 22.70
C PHE A 3 -17.73 -7.85 21.35
N THR A 4 -18.66 -6.90 21.31
CA THR A 4 -19.27 -6.42 20.07
C THR A 4 -18.40 -5.32 19.49
N THR A 5 -17.69 -5.63 18.41
CA THR A 5 -16.91 -4.63 17.68
C THR A 5 -17.88 -3.73 16.90
N ASN A 6 -17.93 -2.43 17.22
CA ASN A 6 -18.81 -1.46 16.55
C ASN A 6 -18.20 -0.86 15.28
N ILE A 7 -16.89 -1.07 15.04
CA ILE A 7 -16.15 -0.59 13.87
C ILE A 7 -15.15 -1.67 13.43
N GLY A 8 -15.29 -2.15 12.19
CA GLY A 8 -14.41 -3.15 11.59
C GLY A 8 -15.07 -4.51 11.38
N THR A 9 -14.34 -5.44 10.78
CA THR A 9 -14.78 -6.81 10.50
C THR A 9 -14.02 -7.80 11.38
N PRO A 10 -14.63 -8.93 11.81
CA PRO A 10 -13.94 -9.93 12.65
C PRO A 10 -12.67 -10.47 11.99
N GLN A 11 -11.53 -10.40 12.68
CA GLN A 11 -10.28 -10.99 12.16
C GLN A 11 -10.36 -12.52 12.21
N GLY A 12 -9.93 -13.18 11.13
CA GLY A 12 -9.99 -14.64 11.00
C GLY A 12 -11.29 -15.19 10.39
N ASP A 13 -12.29 -14.34 10.16
CA ASP A 13 -13.44 -14.68 9.32
C ASP A 13 -13.04 -14.65 7.84
N SER A 14 -13.52 -15.62 7.05
CA SER A 14 -13.18 -15.76 5.64
C SER A 14 -13.75 -14.64 4.76
N LEU A 15 -14.83 -13.98 5.20
CA LEU A 15 -15.44 -12.87 4.45
C LEU A 15 -14.79 -11.52 4.76
N SER A 16 -14.18 -11.38 5.93
CA SER A 16 -13.59 -10.10 6.38
C SER A 16 -12.58 -9.49 5.41
N PRO A 17 -11.64 -10.24 4.81
CA PRO A 17 -10.70 -9.67 3.84
C PRO A 17 -11.40 -9.08 2.61
N VAL A 18 -12.42 -9.77 2.10
CA VAL A 18 -13.15 -9.33 0.90
C VAL A 18 -14.01 -8.10 1.23
N LEU A 19 -14.70 -8.11 2.37
CA LEU A 19 -15.50 -6.97 2.82
C LEU A 19 -14.63 -5.73 3.05
N PHE A 20 -13.44 -5.91 3.62
CA PHE A 20 -12.49 -4.81 3.79
C PHE A 20 -12.04 -4.23 2.44
N ILE A 21 -11.72 -5.06 1.45
CA ILE A 21 -11.34 -4.59 0.10
C ILE A 21 -12.48 -3.79 -0.55
N VAL A 22 -13.72 -4.29 -0.47
CA VAL A 22 -14.90 -3.57 -1.02
C VAL A 22 -15.10 -2.22 -0.33
N TYR A 23 -14.92 -2.18 1.00
CA TYR A 23 -15.00 -0.96 1.77
C TYR A 23 -13.89 0.04 1.43
N LEU A 24 -12.65 -0.45 1.33
CA LEU A 24 -11.49 0.36 0.97
C LEU A 24 -11.65 0.98 -0.42
N GLU A 25 -12.09 0.20 -1.41
CA GLU A 25 -12.38 0.69 -2.76
C GLU A 25 -13.46 1.78 -2.75
N HIS A 26 -14.48 1.68 -1.89
CA HIS A 26 -15.47 2.75 -1.73
C HIS A 26 -14.82 4.04 -1.22
N ALA A 27 -13.97 3.96 -0.20
CA ALA A 27 -13.26 5.12 0.34
C ALA A 27 -12.27 5.74 -0.66
N LEU A 28 -11.59 4.91 -1.47
CA LEU A 28 -10.65 5.36 -2.50
C LEU A 28 -11.32 6.19 -3.60
N ARG A 29 -12.61 5.98 -3.88
CA ARG A 29 -13.34 6.80 -4.86
C ARG A 29 -13.43 8.27 -4.48
N ASP A 30 -13.37 8.58 -3.19
CA ASP A 30 -13.39 9.97 -2.69
C ASP A 30 -11.99 10.60 -2.71
N ILE A 31 -10.93 9.79 -2.85
CA ILE A 31 -9.55 10.24 -3.02
C ILE A 31 -9.21 10.43 -4.50
N ARG A 32 -9.74 9.56 -5.37
CA ARG A 32 -9.63 9.73 -6.81
C ARG A 32 -10.27 11.08 -7.15
N PRO A 33 -9.54 12.01 -7.76
CA PRO A 33 -10.01 13.38 -7.92
C PRO A 33 -11.38 13.40 -8.61
N VAL A 34 -12.34 14.09 -8.00
CA VAL A 34 -13.63 14.41 -8.63
C VAL A 34 -13.29 15.20 -9.89
N GLN A 35 -13.44 14.55 -11.04
CA GLN A 35 -13.26 15.15 -12.35
C GLN A 35 -14.12 16.39 -12.47
N ASN A 36 -13.50 17.56 -12.43
CA ASN A 36 -14.13 18.74 -13.01
C ASN A 36 -13.17 19.60 -13.81
N ASP A 37 -11.87 19.26 -13.92
CA ASP A 37 -11.07 19.92 -14.95
C ASP A 37 -9.93 19.08 -15.50
N LYS A 38 -9.70 19.30 -16.79
CA LYS A 38 -8.96 18.48 -17.73
C LYS A 38 -7.44 18.53 -17.45
N GLN A 39 -6.76 17.38 -17.55
CA GLN A 39 -5.45 17.15 -18.21
C GLN A 39 -4.40 16.29 -17.47
N GLU A 40 -4.59 15.93 -16.20
CA GLU A 40 -3.68 14.96 -15.56
C GLU A 40 -4.34 13.58 -15.45
N PRO A 41 -3.66 12.50 -15.87
CA PRO A 41 -4.18 11.15 -15.69
C PRO A 41 -4.36 10.84 -14.20
N VAL A 42 -5.43 10.12 -13.87
CA VAL A 42 -5.64 9.56 -12.53
C VAL A 42 -4.35 8.85 -12.12
N PRO A 43 -3.83 9.06 -10.89
CA PRO A 43 -2.66 8.32 -10.43
C PRO A 43 -2.97 6.83 -10.58
N ALA A 44 -2.05 6.09 -11.19
CA ALA A 44 -2.18 4.64 -11.23
C ALA A 44 -2.03 4.11 -9.81
N GLU A 45 -2.90 3.19 -9.42
CA GLU A 45 -2.95 2.63 -8.07
C GLU A 45 -2.45 1.19 -8.11
N ILE A 46 -1.53 0.84 -7.21
CA ILE A 46 -1.18 -0.56 -6.93
C ILE A 46 -1.61 -0.85 -5.50
N ILE A 47 -2.50 -1.82 -5.33
CA ILE A 47 -3.15 -2.08 -4.04
C ILE A 47 -3.00 -3.56 -3.67
N TYR A 48 -2.65 -3.83 -2.42
CA TYR A 48 -2.68 -5.17 -1.83
C TYR A 48 -3.08 -5.10 -0.36
N ALA A 49 -4.21 -5.71 -0.03
CA ALA A 49 -4.82 -5.58 1.30
C ALA A 49 -4.97 -4.11 1.71
N ASP A 50 -4.25 -3.67 2.74
CA ASP A 50 -4.22 -2.29 3.25
C ASP A 50 -3.08 -1.42 2.68
N ASP A 51 -2.11 -2.03 1.98
CA ASP A 51 -1.02 -1.31 1.33
C ASP A 51 -1.49 -0.69 -0.01
N ILE A 52 -1.31 0.62 -0.18
CA ILE A 52 -1.70 1.38 -1.37
C ILE A 52 -0.52 2.23 -1.85
N ASP A 53 -0.10 2.00 -3.09
CA ASP A 53 0.89 2.82 -3.80
C ASP A 53 0.19 3.70 -4.85
N LEU A 54 0.35 5.02 -4.74
CA LEU A 54 -0.16 6.00 -5.72
C LEU A 54 0.97 6.43 -6.66
N ILE A 55 0.76 6.29 -7.97
CA ILE A 55 1.77 6.54 -9.01
C ILE A 55 1.31 7.67 -9.91
N GLY A 56 2.05 8.77 -9.91
CA GLY A 56 1.76 9.93 -10.74
C GLY A 56 3.03 10.69 -11.12
N LYS A 57 2.86 11.76 -11.90
CA LYS A 57 3.95 12.69 -12.23
C LYS A 57 4.28 13.65 -11.08
N LYS A 58 3.36 13.79 -10.13
CA LYS A 58 3.45 14.66 -8.96
C LYS A 58 3.17 13.82 -7.73
N ASP A 59 3.80 14.19 -6.63
CA ASP A 59 3.53 13.57 -5.34
C ASP A 59 2.07 13.82 -4.95
N ALA A 60 1.45 12.78 -4.38
CA ALA A 60 0.12 12.90 -3.83
C ALA A 60 0.17 13.68 -2.49
N ASP A 61 -0.85 14.49 -2.23
CA ASP A 61 -0.97 15.19 -0.95
C ASP A 61 -1.47 14.22 0.13
N VAL A 62 -0.51 13.63 0.86
CA VAL A 62 -0.78 12.65 1.94
C VAL A 62 -1.70 13.22 3.02
N ASN A 63 -1.62 14.53 3.32
CA ASN A 63 -2.48 15.15 4.33
C ASN A 63 -3.94 15.22 3.85
N SER A 64 -4.14 15.55 2.57
CA SER A 64 -5.47 15.55 1.96
C SER A 64 -6.07 14.13 1.94
N ILE A 65 -5.25 13.13 1.58
CA ILE A 65 -5.64 11.72 1.57
C ILE A 65 -6.02 11.23 2.96
N GLU A 66 -5.18 11.49 3.97
CA GLU A 66 -5.46 11.11 5.36
C GLU A 66 -6.77 11.74 5.84
N LYS A 67 -7.00 13.01 5.54
CA LYS A 67 -8.22 13.71 5.92
C LYS A 67 -9.47 13.05 5.30
N THR A 68 -9.41 12.68 4.02
CA THR A 68 -10.51 12.00 3.33
C THR A 68 -10.71 10.58 3.88
N LEU A 69 -9.65 9.78 4.05
CA LEU A 69 -9.77 8.42 4.60
C LEU A 69 -10.31 8.41 6.04
N LYS A 70 -9.99 9.43 6.82
CA LYS A 70 -10.51 9.58 8.18
C LYS A 70 -12.02 9.75 8.23
N THR A 71 -12.67 10.29 7.18
CA THR A 71 -14.14 10.34 7.11
C THR A 71 -14.76 8.96 6.90
N HIS A 72 -13.98 8.01 6.37
CA HIS A 72 -14.31 6.59 6.23
C HIS A 72 -13.76 5.74 7.38
N CYS A 73 -13.48 6.33 8.55
CA CYS A 73 -12.92 5.62 9.70
C CYS A 73 -11.61 4.85 9.40
N LEU A 74 -10.89 5.22 8.33
CA LEU A 74 -9.60 4.65 7.95
C LEU A 74 -8.49 5.57 8.43
N LYS A 75 -7.44 4.98 9.01
CA LYS A 75 -6.27 5.71 9.51
C LYS A 75 -5.04 5.34 8.68
N VAL A 76 -4.43 6.34 8.05
CA VAL A 76 -3.15 6.17 7.34
C VAL A 76 -2.02 6.05 8.37
N ASN A 77 -1.09 5.13 8.13
CA ASN A 77 0.13 5.04 8.92
C ASN A 77 1.23 5.94 8.31
N VAL A 78 1.22 7.21 8.72
CA VAL A 78 2.15 8.23 8.19
C VAL A 78 3.61 7.84 8.42
N ASP A 79 3.93 7.21 9.56
CA ASP A 79 5.30 6.76 9.88
C ASP A 79 5.84 5.69 8.92
N LYS A 80 4.93 4.95 8.26
CA LYS A 80 5.26 3.94 7.25
C LYS A 80 5.06 4.43 5.81
N THR A 81 4.64 5.68 5.61
CA THR A 81 4.38 6.21 4.28
C THR A 81 5.70 6.61 3.63
N GLU A 82 5.99 6.05 2.45
CA GLU A 82 7.24 6.26 1.72
C GLU A 82 6.98 7.05 0.42
N HIS A 83 7.83 8.04 0.15
CA HIS A 83 7.83 8.77 -1.11
C HIS A 83 9.01 8.31 -1.98
N THR A 84 8.73 7.91 -3.22
CA THR A 84 9.77 7.46 -4.14
C THR A 84 9.64 8.15 -5.50
N SER A 85 10.69 8.85 -5.91
CA SER A 85 10.82 9.44 -7.24
C SER A 85 11.60 8.50 -8.15
N VAL A 86 10.94 7.95 -9.17
CA VAL A 86 11.60 7.13 -10.22
C VAL A 86 11.96 8.02 -11.40
N ARG A 87 13.23 7.98 -11.82
CA ARG A 87 13.75 8.73 -12.99
C ARG A 87 14.45 7.81 -13.97
N LYS A 88 14.43 8.16 -15.25
CA LYS A 88 15.04 7.34 -16.32
C LYS A 88 16.57 7.41 -16.36
N ASP A 89 17.14 8.46 -15.81
CA ASP A 89 18.59 8.73 -15.76
C ASP A 89 19.30 8.08 -14.57
N SER A 90 18.53 7.47 -13.66
CA SER A 90 19.05 6.75 -12.50
C SER A 90 18.67 5.27 -12.58
N GLU A 91 19.46 4.42 -11.93
CA GLU A 91 19.19 2.99 -11.73
C GLU A 91 18.59 2.68 -10.35
N ASP A 92 18.35 3.71 -9.52
CA ASP A 92 17.77 3.59 -8.17
C ASP A 92 16.37 2.96 -8.18
N TRP A 93 15.69 3.00 -9.33
CA TRP A 93 14.40 2.35 -9.51
C TRP A 93 14.49 0.83 -9.29
N LYS A 94 15.64 0.18 -9.56
CA LYS A 94 15.81 -1.27 -9.40
C LYS A 94 15.63 -1.74 -7.96
N THR A 95 15.97 -0.91 -6.99
CA THR A 95 15.85 -1.22 -5.55
C THR A 95 14.64 -0.56 -4.91
N THR A 96 13.81 0.14 -5.69
CA THR A 96 12.54 0.68 -5.20
C THR A 96 11.59 -0.45 -4.86
N LYS A 97 11.06 -0.44 -3.64
CA LYS A 97 10.08 -1.41 -3.16
C LYS A 97 8.66 -0.93 -3.48
N LYS A 98 7.84 -1.80 -4.05
CA LYS A 98 6.40 -1.60 -4.25
C LYS A 98 5.65 -2.85 -3.87
N VAL A 99 4.68 -2.70 -2.97
CA VAL A 99 3.80 -3.78 -2.51
C VAL A 99 4.57 -5.08 -2.15
N GLY A 100 5.69 -4.91 -1.42
CA GLY A 100 6.50 -6.03 -0.93
C GLY A 100 7.56 -6.59 -1.91
N SER A 101 7.65 -6.11 -3.15
CA SER A 101 8.65 -6.55 -4.14
C SER A 101 9.54 -5.40 -4.61
N LEU A 102 10.79 -5.68 -5.03
CA LEU A 102 11.62 -4.68 -5.71
C LEU A 102 11.24 -4.59 -7.19
N LEU A 103 11.27 -3.40 -7.78
CA LEU A 103 10.96 -3.22 -9.22
C LEU A 103 12.01 -3.87 -10.13
N GLY A 104 13.27 -3.93 -9.72
CA GLY A 104 14.33 -4.63 -10.42
C GLY A 104 14.22 -6.13 -10.22
N SER A 105 13.94 -6.89 -11.30
CA SER A 105 13.70 -8.34 -11.17
C SER A 105 14.92 -9.10 -10.66
N LYS A 106 16.14 -8.71 -11.07
CA LYS A 106 17.37 -9.36 -10.62
C LYS A 106 17.60 -9.07 -9.14
N GLU A 107 17.42 -7.82 -8.74
CA GLU A 107 17.58 -7.33 -7.37
C GLU A 107 16.55 -7.99 -6.45
N ASP A 108 15.28 -8.09 -6.88
CA ASP A 108 14.21 -8.77 -6.13
C ASP A 108 14.54 -10.25 -5.89
N ILE A 109 14.99 -10.97 -6.93
CA ILE A 109 15.37 -12.38 -6.82
C ILE A 109 16.53 -12.56 -5.84
N GLU A 110 17.59 -11.76 -5.96
CA GLU A 110 18.74 -11.84 -5.05
C GLU A 110 18.37 -11.47 -3.60
N HIS A 111 17.54 -10.45 -3.43
CA HIS A 111 17.00 -10.05 -2.12
C HIS A 111 16.18 -11.19 -1.49
N ARG A 112 15.28 -11.84 -2.24
CA ARG A 112 14.49 -12.98 -1.75
C ARG A 112 15.37 -14.19 -1.41
N LYS A 113 16.39 -14.49 -2.23
CA LYS A 113 17.38 -15.54 -1.91
C LYS A 113 18.08 -15.24 -0.58
N HIS A 114 18.46 -13.99 -0.35
CA HIS A 114 19.08 -13.57 0.91
C HIS A 114 18.12 -13.70 2.10
N LEU A 115 16.89 -13.21 1.99
CA LEU A 115 15.86 -13.33 3.04
C LEU A 115 15.58 -14.79 3.42
N SER A 116 15.49 -15.68 2.43
CA SER A 116 15.27 -17.11 2.67
C SER A 116 16.42 -17.76 3.46
N LYS A 117 17.68 -17.38 3.16
CA LYS A 117 18.84 -17.88 3.92
C LYS A 117 18.82 -17.39 5.37
N LYS A 118 18.49 -16.12 5.59
CA LYS A 118 18.38 -15.51 6.93
C LYS A 118 17.25 -16.14 7.77
N GLN A 119 16.14 -16.51 7.12
CA GLN A 119 15.04 -17.19 7.82
C GLN A 119 15.43 -18.62 8.23
N LYS A 120 16.18 -19.34 7.39
CA LYS A 120 16.70 -20.68 7.74
C LYS A 120 17.66 -20.64 8.92
N SER A 121 18.56 -19.66 8.99
CA SER A 121 19.49 -19.53 10.14
C SER A 121 18.78 -19.22 11.45
N ASN A 122 17.67 -18.47 11.41
CA ASN A 122 16.93 -18.10 12.62
C ASN A 122 16.05 -19.24 13.16
N CYS A 123 15.69 -20.23 12.34
CA CYS A 123 14.95 -21.42 12.78
C CYS A 123 15.85 -22.54 13.31
N THR A 124 17.18 -22.47 13.14
CA THR A 124 18.13 -23.50 13.62
C THR A 124 18.81 -23.16 14.94
N THR A 125 18.53 -22.01 15.54
CA THR A 125 18.93 -21.71 16.92
C THR A 125 17.82 -22.14 17.88
N PRO A 126 18.08 -23.04 18.84
CA PRO A 126 17.11 -23.45 19.86
C PRO A 126 16.77 -22.31 20.83
#